data_AF-A0AAQ5ZXP3-F1
#
_entry.id   AF-A0AAQ5ZXP3-F1
#
_cell.length_a   1.000
_cell.length_b   1.000
_cell.length_c   1.000
_cell.angle_alpha   90.00
_cell.angle_beta   90.00
_cell.angle_gamma   90.00
#
_symmetry.space_group_name_H-M   'P 1'
#
loop_
_entity.id
_entity.type
_entity.pdbx_description
1 polymer ?
#
loop_
_entity_poly.entity_id
_entity_poly.type
_entity_poly.pdbx_seq_one_letter_code
_entity_poly.pdbx_strand_id
1 'polypeptide(L)' 'MERTFIAVKPDGVQRGLCGEIIKRFETRGFKMVAAKFLQASEDHLKQHYLDLKDMPFYGGLCKYMSSGPILAMVTP' A
#
# COMPACT_ATOMS: atom_id res chain seq x y z
N MET A 1 -21.53 5.38 -1.71
CA MET A 1 -20.58 5.18 -0.59
C MET A 1 -19.24 4.88 -1.23
N GLU A 2 -18.25 5.72 -0.98
CA GLU A 2 -16.92 5.59 -1.58
C GLU A 2 -16.10 4.53 -0.82
N ARG A 3 -14.98 4.11 -1.40
CA ARG A 3 -13.98 3.27 -0.74
C ARG A 3 -12.59 3.67 -1.22
N THR A 4 -11.68 3.90 -0.28
CA THR A 4 -10.30 4.30 -0.60
C THR A 4 -9.34 3.17 -0.24
N PHE A 5 -8.48 2.82 -1.20
CA PHE A 5 -7.35 1.91 -0.97
C PHE A 5 -6.19 2.68 -0.34
N ILE A 6 -5.61 2.11 0.71
CA ILE A 6 -4.46 2.64 1.43
C ILE A 6 -3.41 1.53 1.51
N ALA A 7 -2.13 1.88 1.28
CA ALA A 7 -1.03 0.95 1.44
C ALA A 7 0.06 1.56 2.32
N VAL A 8 0.41 0.86 3.41
CA VAL A 8 1.69 1.09 4.08
C VAL A 8 2.76 0.37 3.26
N LYS A 9 3.65 1.15 2.64
CA LYS A 9 4.74 0.68 1.78
C LYS A 9 5.79 -0.12 2.57
N PRO A 10 6.69 -0.87 1.89
CA PRO A 10 7.64 -1.75 2.57
C PRO A 10 8.53 -1.04 3.61
N ASP A 11 8.96 0.19 3.36
CA ASP A 11 9.73 0.99 4.31
C ASP A 11 8.93 1.36 5.56
N GLY A 12 7.64 1.69 5.41
CA GLY A 12 6.74 1.97 6.53
C GLY A 12 6.53 0.73 7.40
N VAL A 13 6.43 -0.44 6.77
CA VAL A 13 6.36 -1.73 7.48
C VAL A 13 7.66 -2.03 8.21
N GLN A 14 8.81 -1.91 7.54
CA GLN A 14 10.13 -2.16 8.13
C GLN A 14 10.43 -1.24 9.32
N ARG A 15 9.93 -0.01 9.28
CA ARG A 15 10.06 0.98 10.37
C ARG A 15 9.05 0.79 11.50
N GLY A 16 8.19 -0.23 11.44
CA GLY A 16 7.17 -0.49 12.47
C GLY A 16 6.03 0.54 12.51
N LEU A 17 5.78 1.27 11.42
CA LEU A 17 4.82 2.39 11.40
C LEU A 17 3.36 1.97 11.15
N CYS A 18 3.08 0.69 10.96
CA CYS A 18 1.72 0.20 10.65
C CYS A 18 0.68 0.66 11.69
N GLY A 19 0.96 0.45 12.99
CA GLY A 19 0.03 0.82 14.05
C GLY A 19 -0.20 2.33 14.15
N GLU A 20 0.86 3.13 13.97
CA GLU A 20 0.76 4.59 13.96
C GLU A 20 -0.08 5.10 12.77
N ILE A 21 0.08 4.48 11.60
CA ILE A 21 -0.70 4.84 10.41
C ILE A 21 -2.17 4.45 10.60
N ILE A 22 -2.47 3.22 11.06
CA ILE A 22 -3.84 2.79 11.37
C ILE A 22 -4.50 3.77 12.35
N LYS A 23 -3.80 4.08 13.45
CA LYS A 23 -4.28 5.00 14.48
C LYS A 23 -4.66 6.36 13.91
N ARG A 24 -3.90 6.89 12.95
CA ARG A 24 -4.22 8.18 12.30
C ARG A 24 -5.53 8.14 11.52
N PHE A 25 -5.80 7.05 10.80
CA PHE A 25 -7.07 6.89 10.08
C PHE A 25 -8.24 6.75 11.04
N GLU A 26 -8.10 5.89 12.06
CA GLU A 26 -9.15 5.69 13.08
C GLU A 26 -9.44 6.97 13.87
N THR A 27 -8.40 7.73 14.25
CA THR A 27 -8.55 9.01 14.98
C THR A 27 -9.28 10.07 14.15
N ARG A 28 -9.16 10.02 12.82
CA ARG A 28 -9.92 10.89 11.91
C ARG A 28 -11.36 10.44 11.69
N GLY A 29 -11.78 9.33 12.29
CA GLY A 29 -13.12 8.77 12.14
C GLY A 29 -13.28 7.84 10.94
N PHE A 30 -12.20 7.51 10.22
CA PHE A 30 -12.28 6.50 9.16
C PHE A 30 -12.42 5.12 9.77
N LYS A 31 -13.46 4.39 9.36
CA LYS A 31 -13.64 2.99 9.74
C LYS A 31 -12.77 2.11 8.85
N MET A 32 -11.94 1.26 9.44
CA MET A 32 -11.26 0.21 8.69
C MET A 32 -12.26 -0.88 8.27
N VAL A 33 -12.44 -1.10 6.96
CA VAL A 33 -13.37 -2.13 6.44
C VAL A 33 -12.68 -3.39 5.96
N ALA A 34 -11.40 -3.32 5.61
CA ALA A 34 -10.55 -4.46 5.31
C ALA A 34 -9.08 -4.12 5.55
N ALA A 35 -8.31 -5.08 6.05
CA ALA A 35 -6.86 -4.97 6.16
C ALA A 35 -6.22 -6.33 5.83
N LYS A 36 -5.11 -6.32 5.09
CA LYS A 36 -4.33 -7.52 4.77
C LYS A 36 -2.85 -7.20 4.77
N PHE A 37 -2.08 -8.00 5.49
CA PHE A 37 -0.62 -8.00 5.40
C PHE A 37 -0.21 -9.01 4.33
N LEU A 38 0.51 -8.56 3.31
CA LEU A 38 0.95 -9.41 2.20
C LEU A 38 2.22 -8.89 1.55
N GLN A 39 2.93 -9.76 0.85
CA GLN A 39 3.94 -9.36 -0.12
C GLN A 39 3.40 -9.60 -1.52
N ALA A 40 3.28 -8.54 -2.32
CA ALA A 40 2.80 -8.64 -3.70
C ALA A 40 3.95 -9.06 -4.62
N SER A 41 3.64 -9.86 -5.65
CA SER A 41 4.62 -10.16 -6.70
C SER A 41 4.89 -8.92 -7.56
N GLU A 42 6.07 -8.86 -8.17
CA GLU A 42 6.42 -7.79 -9.09
C GLU A 42 5.44 -7.72 -10.27
N ASP A 43 4.99 -8.86 -10.80
CA ASP A 43 4.00 -8.90 -11.88
C ASP A 43 2.65 -8.32 -11.48
N HIS A 44 2.20 -8.59 -10.24
CA HIS A 44 0.98 -7.97 -9.71
C HIS A 44 1.14 -6.45 -9.59
N LEU A 45 2.30 -5.97 -9.16
CA LEU A 45 2.59 -4.54 -9.02
C LEU A 45 2.75 -3.84 -10.37
N LYS A 46 3.27 -4.52 -11.39
CA LYS A 46 3.31 -4.02 -12.76
C LYS A 46 1.90 -3.76 -13.29
N GLN A 47 0.96 -4.66 -13.01
CA GLN A 47 -0.45 -4.47 -13.34
C GLN A 47 -1.09 -3.35 -12.50
N HIS A 48 -0.79 -3.29 -11.19
CA HIS A 48 -1.32 -2.25 -10.31
C HIS A 48 -0.88 -0.83 -10.72
N TYR A 49 0.35 -0.67 -11.20
CA TYR A 49 0.90 0.62 -11.64
C TYR A 49 0.93 0.80 -13.16
N LEU A 50 0.08 0.09 -13.91
CA LEU A 50 0.12 0.08 -15.37
C LEU A 50 0.04 1.48 -16.01
N ASP A 51 -0.71 2.40 -15.39
CA ASP A 51 -0.85 3.79 -15.85
C ASP A 51 0.47 4.58 -15.81
N LEU A 52 1.47 4.07 -15.09
CA LEU A 52 2.79 4.69 -14.97
C LEU A 52 3.84 4.00 -15.84
N LYS A 53 3.49 3.02 -16.70
CA LYS A 53 4.45 2.20 -17.45
C LYS A 53 5.47 2.99 -18.27
N ASP A 54 5.07 4.17 -18.78
CA ASP A 54 5.90 5.02 -19.64
C ASP A 54 6.78 5.99 -18.82
N MET A 55 6.63 6.00 -17.49
CA MET A 55 7.43 6.83 -16.60
C MET A 55 8.81 6.20 -16.37
N PRO A 56 9.91 6.99 -16.35
CA PRO A 56 11.28 6.47 -16.20
C PRO A 56 11.49 5.74 -14.86
N PHE A 57 10.68 6.02 -13.84
CA PHE A 57 10.76 5.39 -12.53
C PHE A 57 9.91 4.12 -12.38
N TYR A 58 9.11 3.73 -13.38
CA TYR A 58 8.16 2.62 -13.28
C TYR A 58 8.79 1.30 -12.83
N GLY A 59 9.89 0.89 -13.47
CA GLY A 59 10.60 -0.33 -13.10
C GLY A 59 11.16 -0.28 -11.68
N GLY A 60 11.66 0.89 -11.26
CA GLY A 60 12.12 1.12 -9.90
C GLY A 60 10.98 1.05 -8.87
N LEU A 61 9.82 1.64 -9.19
CA LEU A 61 8.63 1.62 -8.35
C LEU A 61 8.12 0.20 -8.12
N CYS A 62 8.00 -0.61 -9.18
CA CYS A 62 7.55 -2.00 -9.07
C CYS A 62 8.51 -2.82 -8.20
N LYS A 63 9.81 -2.71 -8.45
CA LYS A 63 10.85 -3.39 -7.65
C LYS A 63 10.85 -2.97 -6.18
N TYR A 64 10.70 -1.68 -5.92
CA TYR A 64 10.64 -1.17 -4.55
C TYR A 64 9.40 -1.68 -3.82
N MET A 65 8.23 -1.65 -4.46
CA MET A 65 6.99 -2.13 -3.85
C MET A 65 6.96 -3.65 -3.65
N SER A 66 7.70 -4.44 -4.44
CA SER A 66 7.85 -5.89 -4.26
C SER A 66 8.96 -6.29 -3.28
N SER A 67 9.76 -5.33 -2.79
CA SER A 67 10.96 -5.60 -1.98
C SER A 67 10.68 -6.13 -0.57
N GLY A 68 9.42 -6.06 -0.12
CA GLY A 68 8.99 -6.55 1.19
C GLY A 68 7.47 -6.52 1.34
N PRO A 69 6.96 -6.92 2.51
CA PRO A 69 5.53 -6.91 2.76
C PRO A 69 4.98 -5.48 2.85
N ILE A 70 3.71 -5.34 2.50
CA ILE A 70 2.90 -4.14 2.68
C ILE A 70 1.73 -4.44 3.63
N LEU A 71 1.18 -3.39 4.24
CA LEU A 71 -0.16 -3.45 4.83
C LEU A 71 -1.14 -2.76 3.89
N ALA A 72 -1.96 -3.56 3.21
CA ALA A 72 -3.04 -3.08 2.35
C ALA A 72 -4.31 -2.89 3.19
N MET A 73 -4.98 -1.77 3.02
CA MET A 73 -6.10 -1.31 3.84
C MET A 73 -7.19 -0.67 2.97
N VAL A 74 -8.44 -0.73 3.43
CA VAL A 74 -9.58 -0.06 2.81
C VAL A 74 -10.37 0.70 3.87
N THR A 75 -10.70 1.95 3.57
CA THR A 75 -11.66 2.79 4.32
C THR A 75 -12.86 3.14 3.43
N PRO A 76 -14.02 3.53 4.00
CA PRO A 76 -15.11 4.20 3.27
C PRO A 76 -14.68 5.53 2.69
#